data_AF-A0A921K6W5-F1
#
_entry.id   AF-A0A921K6W5-F1
#
_cell.length_a   1.000
_cell.length_b   1.000
_cell.length_c   1.000
_cell.angle_alpha   90.00
_cell.angle_beta   90.00
_cell.angle_gamma   90.00
#
_symmetry.space_group_name_H-M   'P 1'
#
loop_
_entity.id
_entity.type
_entity.pdbx_description
1 polymer ?
#
loop_
_entity_poly.entity_id
_entity_poly.type
_entity_poly.pdbx_seq_one_letter_code
_entity_poly.pdbx_strand_id
1 'polypeptide(L)' 'MSSLQAPTTDQDLPGYLQALGVPGIIDLHVHFMPDRVQQKVWGFFDRLPELGEPAWPIAYRYSESQRVQILRELGVKAF' A
#
# COMPACT_ATOMS: atom_id res chain seq x y z
N MET A 1 -14.60 27.92 8.95
CA MET A 1 -14.08 26.59 9.35
C MET A 1 -13.39 26.01 8.14
N SER A 2 -12.08 25.75 8.20
CA SER A 2 -11.38 25.10 7.09
C SER A 2 -11.91 23.66 6.96
N SER A 3 -12.37 23.27 5.79
CA SER A 3 -12.75 21.88 5.53
C SER A 3 -11.50 20.99 5.61
N LEU A 4 -11.58 19.90 6.37
CA LEU A 4 -10.52 18.89 6.36
C LEU A 4 -10.34 18.36 4.94
N GLN A 5 -9.15 18.54 4.36
CA GLN A 5 -8.83 18.06 3.02
C GLN A 5 -8.54 16.56 3.08
N ALA A 6 -9.04 15.82 2.08
CA ALA A 6 -8.71 14.42 1.91
C ALA A 6 -7.20 14.25 1.64
N PRO A 7 -6.58 13.15 2.11
CA PRO A 7 -5.17 12.88 1.87
C PRO A 7 -4.93 12.66 0.37
N THR A 8 -3.82 13.18 -0.15
CA THR A 8 -3.41 12.98 -1.55
C THR A 8 -2.17 12.09 -1.67
N THR A 9 -1.48 11.87 -0.56
CA THR A 9 -0.39 10.91 -0.44
C THR A 9 -0.62 9.97 0.75
N ASP A 10 0.04 8.82 0.73
CA ASP A 10 -0.03 7.88 1.85
C ASP A 10 0.49 8.53 3.15
N GLN A 11 1.51 9.39 3.08
CA GLN A 11 2.06 10.05 4.27
C GLN A 11 1.06 10.98 4.98
N ASP A 12 0.02 11.43 4.29
CA ASP A 12 -1.02 12.29 4.86
C ASP A 12 -2.05 11.51 5.70
N LEU A 13 -2.14 10.18 5.53
CA LEU A 13 -3.14 9.34 6.18
C LEU A 13 -3.14 9.47 7.71
N PRO A 14 -1.99 9.36 8.42
CA PRO A 14 -2.00 9.42 9.88
C PRO A 14 -2.58 10.73 10.42
N GLY A 15 -2.20 11.87 9.82
CA GLY A 15 -2.72 13.19 10.20
C GLY A 15 -4.21 13.34 9.89
N TYR A 16 -4.64 12.83 8.74
CA TYR A 16 -6.05 12.83 8.36
C TYR A 16 -6.92 11.99 9.32
N LEU A 17 -6.49 10.78 9.67
CA LEU A 17 -7.18 9.92 10.64
C LEU A 17 -7.26 10.57 12.02
N GLN A 18 -6.17 11.21 12.46
CA GLN A 18 -6.15 11.97 13.72
C GLN A 18 -7.18 13.10 13.71
N ALA A 19 -7.26 13.89 12.63
CA ALA A 19 -8.21 14.98 12.50
C ALA A 19 -9.68 14.52 12.49
N LEU A 20 -9.94 13.30 12.01
CA LEU A 20 -11.26 12.66 12.07
C LEU A 20 -11.59 12.02 13.43
N GLY A 21 -10.63 11.91 14.34
CA GLY A 21 -10.80 11.17 15.59
C GLY A 21 -10.91 9.65 15.38
N VAL A 22 -10.42 9.13 14.24
CA VAL A 22 -10.43 7.71 13.91
C VAL A 22 -9.12 7.07 14.37
N PRO A 23 -9.15 5.99 15.19
CA PRO A 23 -7.94 5.42 15.79
C PRO A 23 -7.04 4.65 14.79
N GLY A 24 -7.55 4.33 13.59
CA GLY A 24 -6.85 3.62 12.53
C GLY A 24 -7.80 3.02 11.50
N ILE A 25 -7.24 2.30 10.52
CA ILE A 25 -7.99 1.66 9.43
C ILE A 25 -7.72 0.16 9.35
N ILE A 26 -8.58 -0.56 8.62
CA ILE A 26 -8.39 -1.96 8.24
C ILE A 26 -8.17 -2.00 6.73
N ASP A 27 -7.12 -2.68 6.30
CA ASP A 27 -6.91 -2.94 4.87
C ASP A 27 -7.56 -4.28 4.52
N LEU A 28 -8.66 -4.25 3.75
CA LEU A 28 -9.41 -5.46 3.40
C LEU A 28 -8.75 -6.28 2.28
N HIS A 29 -7.74 -5.73 1.61
CA HIS A 29 -7.17 -6.35 0.40
C HIS A 29 -5.65 -6.24 0.40
N VAL A 30 -5.00 -7.10 1.18
CA VAL A 30 -3.56 -7.31 1.11
C VAL A 30 -3.22 -8.72 0.64
N HIS A 31 -2.03 -8.86 0.06
CA HIS A 31 -1.49 -10.16 -0.33
C HIS A 31 -0.06 -10.31 0.20
N PHE A 32 0.13 -11.32 1.04
CA PHE A 32 1.45 -11.80 1.44
C PHE A 32 1.59 -13.25 0.95
N MET A 33 2.69 -13.52 0.25
CA MET A 33 2.94 -14.80 -0.42
C MET A 33 4.36 -15.25 -0.11
N PRO A 34 4.66 -16.56 -0.16
CA PRO A 34 6.03 -17.04 -0.11
C PRO A 34 6.91 -16.29 -1.13
N ASP A 35 8.14 -15.94 -0.76
CA ASP A 35 9.03 -15.07 -1.54
C ASP A 35 9.14 -15.45 -3.03
N ARG A 36 9.32 -16.74 -3.32
CA ARG A 36 9.37 -17.24 -4.71
C ARG A 36 8.09 -17.02 -5.51
N VAL A 37 6.93 -17.04 -4.85
CA VAL A 37 5.64 -16.74 -5.50
C VAL A 37 5.51 -15.24 -5.72
N GLN A 38 5.86 -14.43 -4.71
CA GLN A 38 5.86 -12.98 -4.82
C GLN A 38 6.75 -12.48 -5.98
N GLN A 39 7.95 -13.04 -6.11
CA GLN A 39 8.86 -12.72 -7.22
C GLN A 39 8.28 -13.09 -8.59
N LYS A 40 7.54 -14.20 -8.71
CA LYS A 40 6.87 -14.58 -9.96
C LYS A 40 5.72 -13.61 -10.29
N VAL A 41 4.93 -13.22 -9.30
CA VAL A 41 3.85 -12.23 -9.47
C VAL A 41 4.45 -10.90 -9.92
N TRP A 42 5.49 -10.42 -9.25
CA TRP A 42 6.19 -9.20 -9.65
C TRP A 42 6.75 -9.30 -11.07
N GLY A 43 7.40 -10.40 -11.41
CA GLY A 43 7.91 -10.64 -12.76
C GLY A 43 6.82 -10.74 -13.83
N PHE A 44 5.58 -11.14 -13.48
CA PHE A 44 4.45 -11.07 -14.41
C PHE A 44 4.10 -9.61 -14.72
N PHE A 45 3.94 -8.76 -13.70
CA PHE A 45 3.63 -7.34 -13.88
C PHE A 45 4.75 -6.58 -14.61
N ASP A 46 6.01 -6.92 -14.35
CA ASP A 46 7.16 -6.33 -15.05
C ASP A 46 7.12 -6.56 -16.56
N ARG A 47 6.54 -7.68 -17.02
CA ARG A 47 6.45 -8.03 -18.44
C ARG A 47 5.18 -7.55 -19.14
N LEU A 48 4.24 -6.91 -18.44
CA LEU A 48 3.00 -6.41 -19.07
C LEU A 48 3.27 -5.54 -20.31
N PRO A 49 4.24 -4.59 -20.29
CA PRO A 49 4.59 -3.81 -21.48
C PRO A 49 5.01 -4.66 -22.69
N GLU A 50 5.73 -5.76 -22.45
CA GLU A 50 6.17 -6.68 -23.51
C GLU A 50 5.00 -7.43 -24.14
N LEU A 51 3.90 -7.59 -23.39
CA LEU A 51 2.64 -8.20 -23.83
C LEU A 51 1.69 -7.19 -24.49
N GLY A 52 2.12 -5.92 -24.65
CA GLY A 52 1.31 -4.85 -25.21
C GLY A 52 0.37 -4.17 -24.20
N GLU A 53 0.47 -4.53 -22.92
CA GLU A 53 -0.34 -3.96 -21.84
C GLU A 53 0.33 -2.72 -21.21
N PRO A 54 -0.43 -1.77 -20.63
CA PRO A 54 0.15 -0.65 -19.90
C PRO A 54 1.06 -1.09 -18.75
N ALA A 55 2.11 -0.31 -18.48
CA ALA A 55 3.00 -0.57 -17.35
C ALA A 55 2.25 -0.51 -16.02
N TRP A 56 2.47 -1.51 -15.17
CA TRP A 56 1.94 -1.56 -13.80
C TRP A 56 3.09 -1.49 -12.79
N PRO A 57 3.56 -0.29 -12.43
CA PRO A 57 4.71 -0.13 -11.54
C PRO A 57 4.40 -0.60 -10.12
N ILE A 58 5.24 -1.48 -9.59
CA ILE A 58 5.15 -1.98 -8.22
C ILE A 58 5.99 -1.09 -7.31
N ALA A 59 5.34 -0.17 -6.59
CA ALA A 59 6.00 0.80 -5.69
C ALA A 59 6.44 0.21 -4.34
N TYR A 60 6.02 -1.02 -4.03
CA TYR A 60 6.20 -1.66 -2.72
C TYR A 60 7.19 -2.84 -2.75
N ARG A 61 8.26 -2.75 -3.56
CA ARG A 61 9.33 -3.77 -3.65
C ARG A 61 10.26 -3.76 -2.43
N TYR A 62 9.68 -3.98 -1.26
CA TYR A 62 10.37 -4.05 0.02
C TYR A 62 10.31 -5.48 0.57
N SER A 63 11.09 -5.75 1.62
CA SER A 63 10.91 -6.98 2.38
C SER A 63 9.49 -7.07 2.94
N GLU A 64 9.02 -8.27 3.24
CA GLU A 64 7.73 -8.47 3.90
C GLU A 64 7.63 -7.66 5.20
N SER A 65 8.67 -7.70 6.03
CA SER A 65 8.71 -6.95 7.29
C SER A 65 8.62 -5.44 7.09
N GLN A 66 9.29 -4.89 6.06
CA GLN A 66 9.19 -3.48 5.70
C GLN A 66 7.79 -3.11 5.22
N ARG A 67 7.13 -3.95 4.41
CA ARG A 67 5.74 -3.71 3.97
C ARG A 67 4.77 -3.69 5.14
N VAL A 68 4.93 -4.61 6.10
CA VAL A 68 4.13 -4.60 7.34
C VAL A 68 4.39 -3.34 8.17
N GLN A 69 5.64 -2.88 8.25
CA GLN A 69 5.98 -1.65 8.96
C GLN A 69 5.32 -0.43 8.30
N ILE A 70 5.37 -0.33 6.96
CA ILE A 70 4.70 0.74 6.21
C ILE A 70 3.20 0.75 6.54
N LEU A 71 2.50 -0.39 6.49
CA LEU A 71 1.08 -0.46 6.85
C LEU A 71 0.82 0.10 8.27
N ARG A 72 1.66 -0.25 9.24
CA ARG A 72 1.54 0.26 10.62
C ARG A 72 1.77 1.77 10.70
N GLU A 73 2.75 2.30 9.98
CA GLU A 73 3.07 3.73 9.91
C GLU A 73 1.92 4.54 9.29
N LEU A 74 1.21 3.98 8.31
CA LEU A 74 0.02 4.57 7.68
C LEU A 74 -1.24 4.54 8.56
N GLY A 75 -1.19 3.88 9.72
CA GLY A 75 -2.33 3.76 10.64
C GLY A 75 -3.20 2.53 10.42
N VAL A 76 -2.76 1.56 9.61
CA VAL A 76 -3.44 0.26 9.47
C VAL A 76 -3.27 -0.55 10.76
N LYS A 77 -4.38 -1.03 11.32
CA LYS A 77 -4.41 -1.80 12.58
C LYS A 77 -4.60 -3.29 12.35
N ALA A 78 -5.23 -3.67 11.25
CA ALA A 78 -5.44 -5.04 10.83
C ALA A 78 -5.52 -5.10 9.31
N PHE A 79 -5.19 -6.25 8.75
CA PHE A 79 -5.22 -6.56 7.32
C PHE A 79 -5.37 -8.07 7.12
#